data_AF-A0A975IVU0-F1
#
_entry.id   AF-A0A975IVU0-F1
#
_cell.length_a   1.000
_cell.length_b   1.000
_cell.length_c   1.000
_cell.angle_alpha   90.00
_cell.angle_beta   90.00
_cell.angle_gamma   90.00
#
_symmetry.space_group_name_H-M   'P 1'
#
loop_
_entity.id
_entity.type
_entity.pdbx_description
1 polymer ?
#
loop_
_entity_poly.entity_id
_entity_poly.type
_entity_poly.pdbx_seq_one_letter_code
_entity_poly.pdbx_strand_id
1 'polypeptide(L)'
;MVQPDRPGHAAREILAPRSALALGVACTPLATNAGQYWPTRGVLRKPGVIIFEYLEPIPPGLDRAAFMQALEQKPEVAGQALIAENASKIQQAQT
;
A
#
# COMPACT_ATOMS: atom_id res chain seq x y z
N MET A 1 -5.65 15.38 12.74
CA MET A 1 -5.47 16.31 11.62
C MET A 1 -5.36 15.49 10.34
N VAL A 2 -6.48 15.27 9.65
CA VAL A 2 -6.55 14.55 8.37
C VAL A 2 -6.31 15.58 7.28
N GLN A 3 -5.25 15.43 6.50
CA GLN A 3 -4.96 16.37 5.41
C GLN A 3 -5.98 16.22 4.28
N PRO A 4 -6.53 17.33 3.75
CA PRO A 4 -7.74 17.31 2.92
C PRO A 4 -7.54 16.98 1.44
N ASP A 5 -6.30 16.83 0.93
CA ASP A 5 -6.03 16.78 -0.51
C ASP A 5 -5.04 15.66 -0.94
N ARG A 6 -5.27 14.42 -0.48
CA ARG A 6 -4.42 13.28 -0.91
C ARG A 6 -5.19 12.37 -1.87
N PRO A 7 -4.71 12.13 -3.11
CA PRO A 7 -5.37 11.22 -4.05
C PRO A 7 -5.47 9.80 -3.48
N GLY A 8 -6.52 9.08 -3.87
CA GLY A 8 -6.99 7.86 -3.20
C GLY A 8 -5.98 6.73 -3.13
N HIS A 9 -5.30 6.58 -1.98
CA HIS A 9 -4.50 5.38 -1.69
C HIS A 9 -5.41 4.20 -1.36
N ALA A 10 -5.21 3.13 -2.12
CA ALA A 10 -5.63 1.78 -1.82
C ALA A 10 -5.26 1.39 -0.38
N ALA A 11 -6.16 0.71 0.32
CA ALA A 11 -5.88 -0.08 1.52
C ALA A 11 -5.23 0.68 2.71
N ARG A 12 -5.98 1.57 3.35
CA ARG A 12 -5.73 1.92 4.76
C ARG A 12 -6.42 0.92 5.68
N GLU A 13 -5.89 -0.30 5.75
CA GLU A 13 -5.93 -1.07 7.00
C GLU A 13 -4.52 -1.16 7.57
N ILE A 14 -3.97 0.02 7.85
CA ILE A 14 -2.82 0.19 8.72
C ILE A 14 -3.32 0.06 10.17
N LEU A 15 -3.89 -1.09 10.52
CA LEU A 15 -4.32 -1.39 11.89
C LEU A 15 -3.17 -1.97 12.73
N ALA A 16 -2.06 -2.37 12.10
CA ALA A 16 -0.97 -3.12 12.75
C ALA A 16 0.37 -2.39 13.03
N PRO A 17 0.63 -1.10 12.70
CA PRO A 17 2.01 -0.60 12.81
C PRO A 17 2.43 -0.28 14.25
N ARG A 18 1.49 0.18 15.08
CA ARG A 18 1.78 0.54 16.47
C ARG A 18 2.01 -0.71 17.33
N SER A 19 1.26 -1.77 17.06
CA SER A 19 1.42 -3.05 17.77
C SER A 19 2.72 -3.73 17.39
N ALA A 20 3.14 -3.71 16.11
CA ALA A 20 4.41 -4.29 15.69
C ALA A 20 5.61 -3.66 16.41
N LEU A 21 5.61 -2.33 16.53
CA LEU A 21 6.63 -1.60 17.29
C LEU A 21 6.56 -1.91 18.80
N ALA A 22 5.37 -1.97 19.39
CA ALA A 22 5.18 -2.26 20.81
C ALA A 22 5.55 -3.71 21.19
N LEU A 23 5.37 -4.65 20.27
CA LEU A 23 5.64 -6.07 20.46
C LEU A 23 7.06 -6.47 20.03
N GLY A 24 7.82 -5.55 19.41
CA GLY A 24 9.18 -5.81 18.96
C GLY A 24 9.27 -6.88 17.86
N VAL A 25 8.25 -6.99 17.00
CA VAL A 25 8.17 -7.99 15.94
C VAL A 25 8.46 -7.37 14.57
N ALA A 26 9.01 -8.16 13.65
CA ALA A 26 9.23 -7.72 12.28
C ALA A 26 7.89 -7.43 11.58
N CYS A 27 7.82 -6.33 10.82
CA CYS A 27 6.62 -5.91 10.11
C CYS A 27 6.83 -6.02 8.60
N THR A 28 6.08 -6.89 7.94
CA THR A 28 6.18 -7.07 6.47
C THR A 28 5.21 -6.11 5.78
N PRO A 29 5.69 -5.10 5.03
CA PRO A 29 4.81 -4.20 4.29
C PRO A 29 4.17 -4.93 3.09
N LEU A 30 2.96 -4.51 2.72
CA LEU A 30 2.23 -5.01 1.55
C LEU A 30 1.86 -3.84 0.65
N ALA A 31 2.20 -3.93 -0.63
CA ALA A 31 1.74 -2.99 -1.65
C ALA A 31 0.55 -3.57 -2.42
N THR A 32 -0.39 -2.70 -2.83
CA THR A 32 -1.55 -3.12 -3.63
C THR A 32 -2.06 -2.00 -4.54
N ASN A 33 -2.53 -2.35 -5.73
CA ASN A 33 -3.16 -1.45 -6.70
C ASN A 33 -4.70 -1.35 -6.52
N ALA A 34 -5.28 -2.00 -5.50
CA ALA A 34 -6.75 -2.12 -5.32
C ALA A 34 -7.49 -0.78 -5.37
N GLY A 35 -6.86 0.31 -4.93
CA GLY A 35 -7.42 1.66 -4.88
C GLY A 35 -7.74 2.26 -6.25
N GLN A 36 -7.14 1.75 -7.33
CA GLN A 36 -7.53 2.13 -8.70
C GLN A 36 -8.94 1.65 -9.05
N TYR A 37 -9.35 0.52 -8.49
CA TYR A 37 -10.62 -0.12 -8.77
C TYR A 37 -11.65 0.22 -7.69
N TRP A 38 -11.20 0.24 -6.44
CA TRP A 38 -12.01 0.36 -5.23
C TRP A 38 -11.57 1.62 -4.44
N PRO A 39 -12.10 2.80 -4.78
CA PRO A 39 -11.79 4.04 -4.07
C PRO A 39 -12.18 3.94 -2.58
N THR A 40 -11.38 4.58 -1.73
CA THR A 40 -11.57 4.60 -0.26
C THR A 40 -12.91 5.21 0.16
N ARG A 41 -13.49 6.09 -0.67
CA ARG A 41 -14.76 6.77 -0.43
C ARG A 41 -15.72 6.49 -1.58
N GLY A 42 -17.00 6.32 -1.23
CA GLY A 42 -18.06 6.01 -2.18
C GLY A 42 -18.35 4.51 -2.30
N VAL A 43 -19.35 4.18 -3.10
CA VAL A 43 -19.87 2.80 -3.25
C VAL A 43 -19.39 2.15 -4.56
N LEU A 44 -18.80 2.94 -5.46
CA LEU A 44 -18.39 2.46 -6.77
C LEU A 44 -17.17 1.54 -6.63
N ARG A 45 -17.34 0.25 -6.95
CA ARG A 45 -16.26 -0.73 -7.04
C ARG A 45 -16.23 -1.24 -8.47
N LYS A 46 -15.17 -0.92 -9.20
CA LYS A 46 -14.99 -1.39 -10.58
C LYS A 46 -14.38 -2.80 -10.55
N PRO A 47 -14.81 -3.71 -11.44
CA PRO A 47 -14.09 -4.96 -11.66
C PRO A 47 -12.71 -4.68 -12.26
N GLY A 48 -11.71 -5.47 -11.88
CA GLY A 48 -10.33 -5.31 -12.35
C GLY A 48 -9.37 -6.28 -11.67
N VAL A 49 -8.11 -6.23 -12.09
CA VAL A 49 -7.05 -7.10 -11.56
C VAL A 49 -6.38 -6.41 -10.38
N ILE A 50 -6.56 -7.00 -9.20
CA ILE A 50 -5.90 -6.56 -7.97
C ILE A 50 -4.63 -7.38 -7.78
N ILE A 51 -3.52 -6.69 -7.60
CA ILE A 51 -2.20 -7.26 -7.37
C ILE A 51 -1.80 -6.97 -5.92
N PHE A 52 -1.22 -7.98 -5.27
CA PHE A 52 -0.66 -7.90 -3.93
C PHE A 52 0.82 -8.25 -4.00
N GLU A 53 1.67 -7.37 -3.48
CA GLU A 53 3.11 -7.59 -3.42
C GLU A 53 3.61 -7.46 -1.98
N TYR A 54 4.20 -8.53 -1.47
CA TYR A 54 4.84 -8.54 -0.15
C TYR A 54 6.25 -7.99 -0.28
N LEU A 55 6.56 -6.98 0.53
CA LEU A 55 7.85 -6.29 0.51
C LEU A 55 8.77 -6.78 1.60
N GLU A 56 10.05 -6.41 1.49
CA GLU A 56 11.07 -6.77 2.49
C GLU A 56 10.65 -6.32 3.91
N PRO A 57 10.64 -7.25 4.89
CA PRO A 57 10.29 -6.95 6.27
C PRO A 57 11.08 -5.77 6.83
N ILE A 58 10.40 -4.94 7.61
CA ILE A 58 11.03 -3.90 8.40
C ILE A 58 11.51 -4.55 9.71
N PRO A 59 12.82 -4.48 10.01
CA PRO A 59 13.38 -5.13 11.19
C PRO A 59 12.85 -4.49 12.48
N PRO A 60 12.73 -5.27 13.57
CA PRO A 60 12.35 -4.74 14.87
C PRO A 60 13.49 -3.91 15.49
N GLY A 61 13.16 -3.00 16.41
CA GLY A 61 14.14 -2.20 17.14
C GLY A 61 14.51 -0.85 16.49
N LEU A 62 13.86 -0.48 15.38
CA LEU A 62 13.94 0.87 14.82
C LEU A 62 13.26 1.91 15.71
N ASP A 63 13.74 3.14 15.67
CA ASP A 63 13.02 4.27 16.27
C ASP A 63 11.62 4.41 15.65
N ARG A 64 10.65 4.85 16.46
CA ARG A 64 9.25 4.98 16.04
C ARG A 64 9.10 5.84 14.79
N ALA A 65 9.80 6.98 14.70
CA ALA A 65 9.66 7.88 13.57
C ALA A 65 10.23 7.24 12.30
N ALA A 66 11.41 6.61 12.42
CA ALA A 66 12.05 5.90 11.32
C ALA A 66 11.21 4.71 10.82
N PHE A 67 10.61 3.94 11.74
CA PHE A 67 9.72 2.83 11.42
C PHE A 67 8.48 3.30 10.64
N MET A 68 7.80 4.34 11.14
CA MET A 68 6.61 4.88 10.47
C MET A 68 6.94 5.44 9.09
N GLN A 69 8.08 6.11 8.94
CA GLN A 69 8.52 6.62 7.64
C GLN A 69 8.82 5.49 6.65
N ALA A 70 9.56 4.47 7.07
CA ALA A 70 9.88 3.32 6.21
C ALA A 70 8.61 2.55 5.81
N LEU A 71 7.66 2.42 6.74
CA LEU A 71 6.38 1.75 6.50
C LEU A 71 5.48 2.55 5.53
N GLU A 72 5.53 3.88 5.55
CA GLU A 72 4.79 4.70 4.59
C GLU A 72 5.46 4.72 3.21
N GLN A 73 6.79 4.82 3.15
CA GLN A 73 7.51 4.97 1.89
C GLN A 73 7.61 3.68 1.07
N LYS A 74 7.88 2.53 1.70
CA LYS A 74 8.09 1.26 0.97
C LYS A 74 6.85 0.85 0.12
N PRO A 75 5.62 0.79 0.68
CA PRO A 75 4.44 0.40 -0.07
C PRO A 75 4.04 1.42 -1.14
N GLU A 76 4.28 2.71 -0.90
CA GLU A 76 3.94 3.77 -1.84
C GLU A 76 4.76 3.64 -3.14
N VAL A 77 6.08 3.45 -3.01
CA VAL A 77 6.98 3.29 -4.15
C VAL A 77 6.64 2.01 -4.93
N ALA A 78 6.45 0.89 -4.24
CA ALA A 78 6.08 -0.37 -4.88
C ALA A 78 4.69 -0.31 -5.54
N GLY A 79 3.71 0.31 -4.88
CA GLY A 79 2.37 0.51 -5.43
C GLY A 79 2.39 1.31 -6.74
N GLN A 80 3.21 2.36 -6.82
CA GLN A 80 3.38 3.13 -8.05
C GLN A 80 3.93 2.28 -9.21
N ALA A 81 4.88 1.38 -8.92
CA ALA A 81 5.42 0.44 -9.91
C ALA A 81 4.37 -0.57 -10.37
N LEU A 82 3.59 -1.14 -9.44
CA LEU A 82 2.50 -2.07 -9.75
C LEU A 82 1.43 -1.44 -10.64
N ILE A 83 1.12 -0.16 -10.40
CA ILE A 83 0.18 0.60 -11.23
C ILE A 83 0.68 0.72 -12.68
N ALA A 84 1.96 1.07 -12.86
CA ALA A 84 2.57 1.19 -14.17
C ALA A 84 2.60 -0.17 -14.90
N GLU A 85 2.98 -1.24 -14.20
CA GLU A 85 2.99 -2.61 -14.74
C GLU A 85 1.59 -3.07 -15.15
N ASN A 86 0.59 -2.83 -14.31
CA ASN A 86 -0.79 -3.17 -14.59
C ASN A 86 -1.33 -2.46 -15.84
N ALA A 87 -0.98 -1.18 -16.04
CA ALA A 87 -1.35 -0.45 -17.24
C ALA A 87 -0.80 -1.11 -18.52
N SER A 88 0.46 -1.57 -18.48
CA SER A 88 1.07 -2.30 -19.60
C SER A 88 0.43 -3.67 -19.83
N LYS A 89 0.10 -4.41 -18.77
CA LYS A 89 -0.57 -5.72 -18.86
C LYS A 89 -1.98 -5.63 -19.43
N ILE A 90 -2.75 -4.60 -19.05
CA ILE A 90 -4.10 -4.37 -19.59
C ILE A 90 -4.04 -4.07 -21.10
N GLN A 91 -3.06 -3.28 -21.56
CA GLN A 91 -2.88 -2.99 -23.00
C GLN A 91 -2.51 -4.23 -23.82
N GLN A 92 -1.69 -5.12 -23.26
CA GLN A 92 -1.30 -6.38 -23.91
C GLN A 92 -2.46 -7.37 -24.01
N ALA A 93 -3.39 -7.37 -23.05
CA ALA A 93 -4.58 -8.24 -23.07
C ALA A 93 -5.67 -7.77 -24.05
N GLN A 94 -5.51 -6.59 -24.67
CA GLN A 94 -6.45 -5.98 -25.61
C GLN A 94 -5.99 -6.01 -27.07
N THR A 95 -4.83 -6.62 -27.36
CA THR A 95 -4.31 -6.87 -28.72
C THR A 95 -4.51 -8.33 -29.10
#